data_AF-A0A8C2YTG1-F1
#
_entry.id   AF-A0A8C2YTG1-F1
#
_cell.length_a   1.000
_cell.length_b   1.000
_cell.length_c   1.000
_cell.angle_alpha   90.00
_cell.angle_beta   90.00
_cell.angle_gamma   90.00
#
_symmetry.space_group_name_H-M   'P 1'
#
loop_
_entity.id
_entity.type
_entity.pdbx_description
1 polymer ?
#
loop_
_entity_poly.entity_id
_entity_poly.type
_entity_poly.pdbx_seq_one_letter_code
_entity_poly.pdbx_strand_id
1 'polypeptide(L)'
;LFCMEGPAAQGPRPGALPQATENVKPSWATNLESQFLSDLELSEEQRLQISKELVNLQITTHRLQEQHEAEVFELKKEVLRLESRVLELELHGDHARPGCTAPVEANPDHHQALPPQGTQLQEVKQALEHHKAQQQALETRMAALGQQLQGAQEDARAAKQQLAAQAVVLSTCQGQLCQTKAENAQLQLKLKKLNEEYAIRLQHCAQEVVKYADGTGQAGLQTFLEATLENIRAAHHNREQQLARAARAYRKHLADLSCRHEELLVTCRWATFAATTDLESLPVNLATELSHLQDDKHSRLGTLLFYPQKGPGEWARPGGGPPNTLPWLMAHAPYQAELEHERAQLLVRAFVAEEQLSELQEYVDQHLGSRYKQEILRLRKLVGTGDP
;
A
#
# COMPACT_ATOMS: atom_id res chain seq x y z
N LEU A 1 41.08 -18.83 92.84
CA LEU A 1 42.32 -18.86 92.04
C LEU A 1 41.99 -19.55 90.71
N PHE A 2 41.96 -18.76 89.62
CA PHE A 2 42.00 -19.07 88.17
C PHE A 2 41.17 -20.28 87.64
N CYS A 3 40.00 -20.09 87.01
CA CYS A 3 39.67 -19.67 85.62
C CYS A 3 40.04 -20.72 84.55
N MET A 4 39.09 -21.56 84.10
CA MET A 4 38.14 -21.43 82.97
C MET A 4 38.64 -22.16 81.70
N GLU A 5 37.96 -23.25 81.35
CA GLU A 5 38.16 -24.02 80.12
C GLU A 5 37.38 -23.44 78.92
N GLY A 6 38.00 -23.53 77.75
CA GLY A 6 37.42 -23.28 76.42
C GLY A 6 38.42 -23.65 75.31
N PRO A 7 37.95 -24.03 74.11
CA PRO A 7 38.34 -25.30 73.48
C PRO A 7 39.28 -25.16 72.27
N ALA A 8 39.90 -26.28 71.85
CA ALA A 8 40.70 -26.39 70.64
C ALA A 8 40.06 -27.32 69.60
N ALA A 9 40.06 -26.83 68.36
CA ALA A 9 39.49 -27.42 67.16
C ALA A 9 40.26 -28.64 66.63
N GLN A 10 39.58 -29.52 65.88
CA GLN A 10 40.20 -30.37 64.86
C GLN A 10 39.39 -30.35 63.57
N GLY A 11 40.09 -30.10 62.46
CA GLY A 11 39.60 -30.06 61.09
C GLY A 11 39.64 -31.42 60.36
N PRO A 12 39.29 -31.47 59.04
CA PRO A 12 38.53 -32.60 58.49
C PRO A 12 39.14 -33.37 57.29
N ARG A 13 38.42 -34.46 56.90
CA ARG A 13 38.24 -35.16 55.58
C ARG A 13 39.00 -36.48 55.35
N PRO A 14 38.59 -37.36 54.38
CA PRO A 14 37.39 -37.35 53.49
C PRO A 14 36.64 -38.72 53.38
N GLY A 15 35.39 -38.71 52.89
CA GLY A 15 34.69 -39.92 52.43
C GLY A 15 33.36 -39.59 51.74
N ALA A 16 33.19 -40.08 50.51
CA ALA A 16 32.18 -39.66 49.55
C ALA A 16 30.79 -40.31 49.69
N LEU A 17 29.79 -39.58 49.16
CA LEU A 17 28.38 -39.86 48.83
C LEU A 17 27.89 -41.32 48.77
N PRO A 18 26.59 -41.51 49.09
CA PRO A 18 25.68 -41.98 48.03
C PRO A 18 24.30 -41.27 47.97
N GLN A 19 23.95 -40.93 46.73
CA GLN A 19 22.67 -41.08 46.00
C GLN A 19 21.29 -40.85 46.65
N ALA A 20 20.56 -39.95 45.96
CA ALA A 20 19.18 -40.04 45.49
C ALA A 20 18.04 -40.29 46.50
N THR A 21 17.36 -39.21 46.86
CA THR A 21 15.94 -39.23 47.24
C THR A 21 15.13 -38.36 46.29
N GLU A 22 13.96 -38.87 45.97
CA GLU A 22 12.96 -38.33 45.05
C GLU A 22 12.62 -36.87 45.35
N ASN A 23 12.74 -36.03 44.32
CA ASN A 23 12.18 -34.67 44.34
C ASN A 23 10.65 -34.74 44.25
N VAL A 24 9.99 -34.99 45.39
CA VAL A 24 8.57 -34.68 45.53
C VAL A 24 8.43 -33.17 45.56
N LYS A 25 8.11 -32.57 44.40
CA LYS A 25 7.83 -31.13 44.27
C LYS A 25 6.58 -30.81 45.12
N PRO A 26 6.62 -29.83 46.04
CA PRO A 26 5.47 -29.53 46.90
C PRO A 26 4.27 -29.04 46.06
N SER A 27 3.07 -29.53 46.35
CA SER A 27 1.83 -29.25 45.60
C SER A 27 1.41 -27.77 45.55
N TRP A 28 1.95 -26.93 46.44
CA TRP A 28 1.74 -25.48 46.40
C TRP A 28 2.64 -24.78 45.37
N ALA A 29 3.78 -25.39 45.00
CA ALA A 29 4.68 -24.84 43.98
C ALA A 29 4.09 -25.01 42.57
N THR A 30 3.38 -26.11 42.29
CA THR A 30 2.67 -26.29 41.02
C THR A 30 1.43 -25.41 40.92
N ASN A 31 0.79 -25.06 42.05
CA ASN A 31 -0.36 -24.16 42.06
C ASN A 31 0.04 -22.69 41.82
N LEU A 32 1.15 -22.22 42.40
CA LEU A 32 1.69 -20.89 42.08
C LEU A 32 2.27 -20.83 40.65
N GLU A 33 3.03 -21.83 40.20
CA GLU A 33 3.53 -21.88 38.82
C GLU A 33 2.35 -21.90 37.80
N SER A 34 1.27 -22.62 38.09
CA SER A 34 0.05 -22.63 37.25
C SER A 34 -0.72 -21.30 37.30
N GLN A 35 -0.76 -20.61 38.43
CA GLN A 35 -1.41 -19.30 38.57
C GLN A 35 -0.62 -18.20 37.87
N PHE A 36 0.72 -18.23 37.91
CA PHE A 36 1.57 -17.28 37.20
C PHE A 36 1.68 -17.53 35.69
N LEU A 37 1.57 -18.80 35.24
CA LEU A 37 1.60 -19.12 33.80
C LEU A 37 0.28 -18.80 33.10
N SER A 38 -0.86 -18.84 33.81
CA SER A 38 -2.17 -18.49 33.24
C SER A 38 -2.35 -16.97 33.04
N ASP A 39 -1.66 -16.15 33.84
CA ASP A 39 -1.66 -14.67 33.72
C ASP A 39 -0.66 -14.15 32.67
N LEU A 40 0.23 -15.00 32.16
CA LEU A 40 1.23 -14.66 31.13
C LEU A 40 0.90 -15.25 29.75
N GLU A 41 -0.26 -15.88 29.59
CA GLU A 41 -0.77 -16.23 28.26
C GLU A 41 -1.41 -14.97 27.64
N LEU A 42 -0.56 -14.04 27.20
CA LEU A 42 -0.99 -12.98 26.30
C LEU A 42 -1.73 -13.63 25.13
N SER A 43 -3.01 -13.28 24.97
CA SER A 43 -3.80 -13.69 23.81
C SER A 43 -2.98 -13.42 22.54
N GLU A 44 -3.04 -14.31 21.55
CA GLU A 44 -2.29 -14.14 20.30
C GLU A 44 -2.47 -12.74 19.71
N GLU A 45 -3.66 -12.15 19.89
CA GLU A 45 -3.97 -10.76 19.55
C GLU A 45 -3.09 -9.73 20.28
N GLN A 46 -2.88 -9.89 21.58
CA GLN A 46 -2.01 -9.01 22.38
C GLN A 46 -0.54 -9.16 21.98
N ARG A 47 -0.09 -10.39 21.67
CA ARG A 47 1.27 -10.65 21.18
C ARG A 47 1.50 -10.00 19.82
N LEU A 48 0.53 -10.10 18.92
CA LEU A 48 0.57 -9.44 17.61
C LEU A 48 0.53 -7.92 17.75
N GLN A 49 -0.25 -7.39 18.70
CA GLN A 49 -0.32 -5.95 18.97
C GLN A 49 1.03 -5.42 19.49
N ILE A 50 1.67 -6.12 20.43
CA ILE A 50 3.02 -5.75 20.93
C ILE A 50 4.05 -5.84 19.81
N SER A 51 4.00 -6.89 18.98
CA SER A 51 4.90 -7.03 17.82
C SER A 51 4.73 -5.89 16.82
N LYS A 52 3.48 -5.47 16.55
CA LYS A 52 3.16 -4.33 15.69
C LYS A 52 3.67 -3.01 16.26
N GLU A 53 3.48 -2.78 17.56
CA GLU A 53 3.97 -1.58 18.24
C GLU A 53 5.49 -1.50 18.21
N LEU A 54 6.19 -2.63 18.42
CA LEU A 54 7.64 -2.69 18.36
C LEU A 54 8.18 -2.39 16.96
N VAL A 55 7.56 -2.96 15.92
CA VAL A 55 7.93 -2.68 14.52
C VAL A 55 7.66 -1.22 14.18
N ASN A 56 6.52 -0.66 14.62
CA ASN A 56 6.21 0.75 14.41
C ASN A 56 7.23 1.65 15.12
N LEU A 57 7.62 1.33 16.35
CA LEU A 57 8.65 2.06 17.09
C LEU A 57 9.97 2.04 16.32
N GLN A 58 10.41 0.87 15.83
CA GLN A 58 11.62 0.75 15.01
C GLN A 58 11.56 1.60 13.75
N ILE A 59 10.43 1.57 13.02
CA ILE A 59 10.24 2.41 11.84
C ILE A 59 10.32 3.90 12.20
N THR A 60 9.72 4.32 13.31
CA THR A 60 9.79 5.72 13.75
C THR A 60 11.19 6.13 14.17
N THR A 61 11.96 5.24 14.81
CA THR A 61 13.35 5.48 15.16
C THR A 61 14.21 5.64 13.92
N HIS A 62 14.08 4.76 12.93
CA HIS A 62 14.81 4.87 11.67
C HIS A 62 14.46 6.16 10.92
N ARG A 63 13.18 6.54 10.85
CA ARG A 63 12.76 7.80 10.23
C ARG A 63 13.36 9.03 10.92
N LEU A 64 13.38 9.04 12.25
CA LEU A 64 13.98 10.13 13.01
C LEU A 64 15.49 10.21 12.79
N GLN A 65 16.15 9.05 12.68
CA GLN A 65 17.57 8.98 12.38
C GLN A 65 17.88 9.50 10.97
N GLU A 66 17.11 9.11 9.96
CA GLU A 66 17.22 9.63 8.58
C GLU A 66 17.03 11.16 8.53
N GLN A 67 16.07 11.68 9.30
CA GLN A 67 15.87 13.13 9.43
C GLN A 67 17.08 13.83 10.04
N HIS A 68 17.62 13.27 11.13
CA HIS A 68 18.81 13.82 11.77
C HIS A 68 20.02 13.80 10.83
N GLU A 69 20.22 12.71 10.09
CA GLU A 69 21.31 12.58 9.10
C GLU A 69 21.16 13.62 7.97
N ALA A 70 19.93 13.89 7.51
CA ALA A 70 19.65 14.93 6.53
C ALA A 70 19.92 16.35 7.07
N GLU A 71 19.52 16.64 8.31
CA GLU A 71 19.82 17.92 8.96
C GLU A 71 21.33 18.13 9.14
N VAL A 72 22.05 17.08 9.56
CA VAL A 72 23.52 17.11 9.67
C VAL A 72 24.17 17.36 8.31
N PHE A 73 23.63 16.77 7.24
CA PHE A 73 24.13 17.01 5.89
C PHE A 73 23.93 18.47 5.45
N GLU A 74 22.74 19.04 5.64
CA GLU A 74 22.47 20.44 5.30
C GLU A 74 23.31 21.41 6.15
N LEU A 75 23.48 21.14 7.45
CA LEU A 75 24.36 21.92 8.31
C LEU A 75 25.81 21.87 7.82
N LYS A 76 26.33 20.71 7.45
CA LYS A 76 27.69 20.57 6.88
C LYS A 76 27.85 21.36 5.59
N LYS A 77 26.84 21.35 4.72
CA LYS A 77 26.83 22.14 3.48
C LYS A 77 26.84 23.65 3.76
N GLU A 78 26.05 24.12 4.72
CA GLU A 78 26.07 25.53 5.13
C GLU A 78 27.39 25.93 5.79
N VAL A 79 27.99 25.06 6.60
CA VAL A 79 29.32 25.29 7.16
C VAL A 79 30.35 25.48 6.05
N LEU A 80 30.40 24.58 5.06
CA LEU A 80 31.30 24.70 3.90
C LEU A 80 31.07 26.00 3.10
N ARG A 81 29.80 26.41 2.94
CA ARG A 81 29.45 27.69 2.29
C ARG A 81 29.98 28.89 3.08
N LEU A 82 29.84 28.87 4.40
CA LEU A 82 30.32 29.93 5.28
C LEU A 82 31.84 29.96 5.34
N GLU A 83 32.51 28.80 5.41
CA GLU A 83 33.97 28.69 5.35
C GLU A 83 34.51 29.30 4.04
N SER A 84 33.90 28.97 2.90
CA SER A 84 34.26 29.56 1.60
C SER A 84 34.14 31.09 1.61
N ARG A 85 33.08 31.61 2.23
CA ARG A 85 32.84 33.05 2.32
C ARG A 85 33.79 33.76 3.29
N VAL A 86 34.20 33.11 4.38
CA VAL A 86 35.23 33.63 5.28
C VAL A 86 36.56 33.72 4.55
N LEU A 87 36.95 32.68 3.82
CA LEU A 87 38.18 32.67 3.00
C LEU A 87 38.18 33.80 1.96
N GLU A 88 37.05 34.04 1.28
CA GLU A 88 36.91 35.17 0.34
C GLU A 88 37.11 36.53 1.05
N LEU A 89 36.53 36.71 2.23
CA LEU A 89 36.63 37.95 2.99
C LEU A 89 38.04 38.17 3.55
N GLU A 90 38.72 37.12 4.00
CA GLU A 90 40.12 37.17 4.42
C GLU A 90 41.05 37.57 3.26
N LEU A 91 40.83 37.04 2.06
CA LEU A 91 41.60 37.41 0.86
C LEU A 91 41.39 38.86 0.40
N HIS A 92 40.21 39.44 0.64
CA HIS A 92 39.92 40.84 0.27
C HIS A 92 40.28 41.84 1.37
N GLY A 93 40.44 41.40 2.62
CA GLY A 93 40.83 42.24 3.76
C GLY A 93 42.25 42.80 3.68
N ASP A 94 43.16 42.09 3.00
CA ASP A 94 44.57 42.50 2.88
C ASP A 94 44.84 43.57 1.79
N HIS A 95 43.87 43.86 0.92
CA HIS A 95 44.03 44.86 -0.16
C HIS A 95 43.47 46.25 0.16
N ALA A 96 42.88 46.46 1.34
CA ALA A 96 42.20 47.71 1.71
C ALA A 96 43.00 48.61 2.67
N ARG A 97 44.31 48.79 2.42
CA ARG A 97 45.08 49.93 2.97
C ARG A 97 45.83 50.70 1.87
N PRO A 98 45.18 51.66 1.19
CA PRO A 98 45.90 52.71 0.46
C PRO A 98 46.48 53.72 1.44
N GLY A 99 47.79 53.64 1.67
CA GLY A 99 48.55 54.70 2.32
C GLY A 99 48.57 55.96 1.46
N CYS A 100 48.22 57.10 2.05
CA CYS A 100 48.34 58.41 1.44
C CYS A 100 49.79 58.71 1.06
N THR A 101 50.10 58.87 -0.23
CA THR A 101 51.21 59.72 -0.69
C THR A 101 50.82 60.38 -2.02
N ALA A 102 50.81 61.71 -2.03
CA ALA A 102 50.90 62.51 -3.25
C ALA A 102 52.37 62.55 -3.73
N PRO A 103 52.62 62.76 -5.03
CA PRO A 103 53.03 64.10 -5.52
C PRO A 103 52.38 64.45 -6.89
N VAL A 104 51.90 65.67 -7.15
CA VAL A 104 52.60 66.91 -7.57
C VAL A 104 53.26 66.85 -8.97
N GLU A 105 52.65 67.64 -9.87
CA GLU A 105 53.18 68.44 -11.01
C GLU A 105 53.20 67.97 -12.48
N ALA A 106 52.53 68.82 -13.30
CA ALA A 106 52.99 69.51 -14.52
C ALA A 106 52.75 68.93 -15.94
N ASN A 107 51.60 69.32 -16.53
CA ASN A 107 51.40 70.08 -17.80
C ASN A 107 51.84 69.49 -19.19
N PRO A 108 51.45 70.08 -20.36
CA PRO A 108 50.41 69.55 -21.26
C PRO A 108 50.89 69.39 -22.73
N ASP A 109 49.94 69.40 -23.67
CA ASP A 109 50.05 69.38 -25.15
C ASP A 109 50.03 67.99 -25.77
N HIS A 110 48.99 67.72 -26.57
CA HIS A 110 49.02 67.15 -27.92
C HIS A 110 47.63 67.32 -28.56
N HIS A 111 47.55 68.18 -29.58
CA HIS A 111 46.37 68.36 -30.42
C HIS A 111 46.24 67.21 -31.42
N GLN A 112 45.10 66.50 -31.43
CA GLN A 112 44.70 65.71 -32.60
C GLN A 112 43.18 65.69 -32.80
N ALA A 113 42.78 66.35 -33.89
CA ALA A 113 41.51 66.35 -34.62
C ALA A 113 40.27 65.66 -33.99
N LEU A 114 39.30 66.48 -33.60
CA LEU A 114 37.90 66.09 -33.38
C LEU A 114 37.25 65.60 -34.69
N PRO A 115 36.55 64.45 -34.71
CA PRO A 115 35.55 64.15 -35.72
C PRO A 115 34.25 64.94 -35.43
N PRO A 116 33.29 65.04 -36.38
CA PRO A 116 32.11 65.88 -36.20
C PRO A 116 31.26 65.37 -35.02
N GLN A 117 31.23 66.14 -33.93
CA GLN A 117 30.57 65.80 -32.65
C GLN A 117 29.05 65.61 -32.74
N GLY A 118 28.43 65.89 -33.89
CA GLY A 118 26.99 65.71 -34.11
C GLY A 118 26.55 64.25 -34.30
N THR A 119 27.38 63.40 -34.91
CA THR A 119 26.97 62.03 -35.29
C THR A 119 27.14 61.04 -34.13
N GLN A 120 28.24 61.14 -33.39
CA GLN A 120 28.52 60.27 -32.24
C GLN A 120 27.54 60.49 -31.08
N LEU A 121 27.11 61.74 -30.85
CA LEU A 121 26.13 62.05 -29.80
C LEU A 121 24.73 61.48 -30.12
N GLN A 122 24.39 61.39 -31.40
CA GLN A 122 23.12 60.82 -31.88
C GLN A 122 23.12 59.30 -31.73
N GLU A 123 24.21 58.62 -32.07
CA GLU A 123 24.37 57.16 -31.90
C GLU A 123 24.36 56.75 -30.42
N VAL A 124 25.04 57.50 -29.55
CA VAL A 124 25.02 57.25 -28.09
C VAL A 124 23.61 57.44 -27.52
N LYS A 125 22.84 58.43 -28.00
CA LYS A 125 21.43 58.61 -27.62
C LYS A 125 20.56 57.43 -28.08
N GLN A 126 20.73 56.96 -29.32
CA GLN A 126 20.00 55.79 -29.82
C GLN A 126 20.37 54.50 -29.04
N ALA A 127 21.66 54.31 -28.71
CA ALA A 127 22.11 53.19 -27.90
C ALA A 127 21.54 53.22 -26.48
N LEU A 128 21.43 54.40 -25.85
CA LEU A 128 20.82 54.57 -24.53
C LEU A 128 19.31 54.25 -24.54
N GLU A 129 18.59 54.74 -25.56
CA GLU A 129 17.17 54.42 -25.77
C GLU A 129 16.96 52.91 -25.96
N HIS A 130 17.80 52.27 -26.77
CA HIS A 130 17.79 50.81 -26.94
C HIS A 130 18.07 50.06 -25.63
N HIS A 131 19.04 50.52 -24.84
CA HIS A 131 19.36 49.89 -23.57
C HIS A 131 18.23 50.04 -22.54
N LYS A 132 17.58 51.21 -22.49
CA LYS A 132 16.37 51.43 -21.67
C LYS A 132 15.22 50.54 -22.10
N ALA A 133 14.96 50.44 -23.40
CA ALA A 133 13.91 49.56 -23.93
C ALA A 133 14.20 48.07 -23.63
N GLN A 134 15.46 47.65 -23.74
CA GLN A 134 15.90 46.31 -23.35
C GLN A 134 15.71 46.06 -21.85
N GLN A 135 16.05 47.04 -21.00
CA GLN A 135 15.87 46.95 -19.56
C GLN A 135 14.40 46.83 -19.18
N GLN A 136 13.53 47.64 -19.77
CA GLN A 136 12.08 47.54 -19.59
C GLN A 136 11.51 46.20 -20.09
N ALA A 137 11.99 45.69 -21.23
CA ALA A 137 11.59 44.38 -21.75
C ALA A 137 12.00 43.23 -20.81
N LEU A 138 13.18 43.31 -20.19
CA LEU A 138 13.62 42.34 -19.18
C LEU A 138 12.78 42.45 -17.90
N GLU A 139 12.48 43.67 -17.44
CA GLU A 139 11.62 43.91 -16.27
C GLU A 139 10.21 43.36 -16.48
N THR A 140 9.59 43.61 -17.63
CA THR A 140 8.28 43.04 -17.98
C THR A 140 8.32 41.52 -18.07
N ARG A 141 9.39 40.95 -18.63
CA ARG A 141 9.58 39.48 -18.68
C ARG A 141 9.77 38.87 -17.30
N MET A 142 10.53 39.52 -16.41
CA MET A 142 10.68 39.09 -15.01
C MET A 142 9.36 39.16 -14.26
N ALA A 143 8.56 40.21 -14.49
CA ALA A 143 7.23 40.33 -13.89
C ALA A 143 6.29 39.21 -14.38
N ALA A 144 6.29 38.91 -15.68
CA ALA A 144 5.48 37.83 -16.25
C ALA A 144 5.91 36.45 -15.72
N LEU A 145 7.21 36.16 -15.63
CA LEU A 145 7.73 34.93 -15.04
C LEU A 145 7.39 34.83 -13.55
N GLY A 146 7.45 35.95 -12.81
CA GLY A 146 7.03 36.01 -11.41
C GLY A 146 5.55 35.64 -11.22
N GLN A 147 4.67 36.18 -12.07
CA GLN A 147 3.25 35.83 -12.06
C GLN A 147 3.01 34.35 -12.39
N GLN A 148 3.70 33.81 -13.40
CA GLN A 148 3.60 32.38 -13.74
C GLN A 148 4.09 31.46 -12.62
N LEU A 149 5.22 31.79 -12.00
CA LEU A 149 5.76 31.01 -10.90
C LEU A 149 4.85 31.05 -9.68
N GLN A 150 4.24 32.19 -9.40
CA GLN A 150 3.27 32.32 -8.32
C GLN A 150 1.99 31.52 -8.61
N GLY A 151 1.45 31.59 -9.83
CA GLY A 151 0.31 30.76 -10.25
C GLY A 151 0.61 29.25 -10.11
N ALA A 152 1.76 28.81 -10.61
CA ALA A 152 2.19 27.41 -10.48
C ALA A 152 2.36 26.97 -9.02
N GLN A 153 2.82 27.86 -8.14
CA GLN A 153 2.89 27.56 -6.71
C GLN A 153 1.51 27.48 -6.05
N GLU A 154 0.57 28.33 -6.43
CA GLU A 154 -0.82 28.29 -5.95
C GLU A 154 -1.51 27.00 -6.41
N ASP A 155 -1.35 26.62 -7.69
CA ASP A 155 -1.85 25.36 -8.24
C ASP A 155 -1.23 24.14 -7.52
N ALA A 156 0.07 24.16 -7.26
CA ALA A 156 0.74 23.10 -6.51
C ALA A 156 0.24 23.00 -5.05
N ARG A 157 -0.07 24.13 -4.40
CA ARG A 157 -0.70 24.14 -3.07
C ARG A 157 -2.12 23.59 -3.12
N ALA A 158 -2.92 23.99 -4.11
CA ALA A 158 -4.28 23.49 -4.31
C ALA A 158 -4.29 21.98 -4.56
N ALA A 159 -3.41 21.47 -5.42
CA ALA A 159 -3.27 20.04 -5.69
C ALA A 159 -2.88 19.25 -4.43
N LYS A 160 -1.96 19.77 -3.60
CA LYS A 160 -1.60 19.15 -2.31
C LYS A 160 -2.78 19.09 -1.33
N GLN A 161 -3.58 20.16 -1.27
CA GLN A 161 -4.79 20.18 -0.44
C GLN A 161 -5.84 19.17 -0.93
N GLN A 162 -6.01 19.05 -2.25
CA GLN A 162 -6.90 18.03 -2.84
C GLN A 162 -6.42 16.61 -2.53
N LEU A 163 -5.12 16.32 -2.64
CA LEU A 163 -4.55 15.03 -2.28
C LEU A 163 -4.76 14.71 -0.79
N ALA A 164 -4.55 15.69 0.10
CA ALA A 164 -4.82 15.53 1.52
C ALA A 164 -6.31 15.25 1.80
N ALA A 165 -7.22 15.96 1.13
CA ALA A 165 -8.65 15.71 1.24
C ALA A 165 -9.03 14.31 0.75
N GLN A 166 -8.49 13.87 -0.39
CA GLN A 166 -8.70 12.51 -0.91
C GLN A 166 -8.16 11.44 0.04
N ALA A 167 -6.99 11.65 0.66
CA ALA A 167 -6.42 10.71 1.63
C ALA A 167 -7.33 10.52 2.86
N VAL A 168 -7.94 11.60 3.36
CA VAL A 168 -8.92 11.54 4.46
C VAL A 168 -10.19 10.80 4.06
N VAL A 169 -10.68 11.02 2.83
CA VAL A 169 -11.85 10.27 2.32
C VAL A 169 -11.51 8.79 2.20
N LEU A 170 -10.36 8.43 1.63
CA LEU A 170 -9.92 7.04 1.48
C LEU A 170 -9.78 6.33 2.82
N SER A 171 -9.19 6.98 3.83
CA SER A 171 -9.07 6.38 5.18
C SER A 171 -10.43 6.19 5.84
N THR A 172 -11.36 7.14 5.65
CA THR A 172 -12.74 7.03 6.14
C THR A 172 -13.49 5.87 5.48
N CYS A 173 -13.41 5.76 4.15
CA CYS A 173 -13.98 4.65 3.41
C CYS A 173 -13.36 3.30 3.81
N GLN A 174 -12.05 3.26 4.07
CA GLN A 174 -11.36 2.06 4.53
C GLN A 174 -11.85 1.64 5.93
N GLY A 175 -12.05 2.58 6.85
CA GLY A 175 -12.64 2.33 8.15
C GLY A 175 -14.05 1.73 8.03
N GLN A 176 -14.91 2.31 7.19
CA GLN A 176 -16.26 1.81 6.92
C GLN A 176 -16.25 0.40 6.31
N LEU A 177 -15.32 0.10 5.38
CA LEU A 177 -15.16 -1.22 4.82
C LEU A 177 -14.77 -2.26 5.89
N CYS A 178 -13.87 -1.90 6.81
CA CYS A 178 -13.49 -2.77 7.91
C CYS A 178 -14.67 -3.03 8.88
N GLN A 179 -15.44 -1.98 9.20
CA GLN A 179 -16.62 -2.09 10.06
C GLN A 179 -17.69 -3.00 9.44
N THR A 180 -18.07 -2.75 8.19
CA THR A 180 -19.07 -3.56 7.47
C THR A 180 -18.63 -5.01 7.32
N LYS A 181 -17.32 -5.28 7.12
CA LYS A 181 -16.77 -6.64 7.14
C LYS A 181 -16.93 -7.32 8.50
N ALA A 182 -16.67 -6.61 9.60
CA ALA A 182 -16.83 -7.14 10.95
C ALA A 182 -18.31 -7.45 11.26
N GLU A 183 -19.23 -6.55 10.91
CA GLU A 183 -20.67 -6.74 11.04
C GLU A 183 -21.15 -7.95 10.22
N ASN A 184 -20.66 -8.10 8.99
CA ASN A 184 -20.97 -9.26 8.15
C ASN A 184 -20.50 -10.56 8.81
N ALA A 185 -19.28 -10.61 9.36
CA ALA A 185 -18.77 -11.77 10.08
C ALA A 185 -19.62 -12.11 11.32
N GLN A 186 -20.06 -11.10 12.08
CA GLN A 186 -20.95 -11.28 13.22
C GLN A 186 -22.32 -11.83 12.80
N LEU A 187 -22.91 -11.31 11.72
CA LEU A 187 -24.18 -11.80 11.19
C LEU A 187 -24.06 -13.24 10.67
N GLN A 188 -22.97 -13.58 9.98
CA GLN A 188 -22.68 -14.95 9.55
C GLN A 188 -22.60 -15.91 10.75
N LEU A 189 -21.98 -15.49 11.85
CA LEU A 189 -21.92 -16.31 13.07
C LEU A 189 -23.31 -16.49 13.70
N LYS A 190 -24.13 -15.44 13.78
CA LYS A 190 -25.51 -15.54 14.28
C LYS A 190 -26.35 -16.49 13.43
N LEU A 191 -26.23 -16.40 12.11
CA LEU A 191 -26.93 -17.29 11.17
C LEU A 191 -26.50 -18.75 11.36
N LYS A 192 -25.21 -19.03 11.55
CA LYS A 192 -24.72 -20.38 11.86
C LYS A 192 -25.33 -20.93 13.15
N LYS A 193 -25.30 -20.17 14.24
CA LYS A 193 -25.89 -20.58 15.52
C LYS A 193 -27.38 -20.87 15.38
N LEU A 194 -28.12 -19.98 14.73
CA LEU A 194 -29.55 -20.14 14.50
C LEU A 194 -29.84 -21.40 13.67
N ASN A 195 -29.05 -21.66 12.62
CA ASN A 195 -29.17 -22.85 11.80
C ASN A 195 -28.87 -24.13 12.58
N GLU A 196 -27.84 -24.14 13.43
CA GLU A 196 -27.52 -25.26 14.31
C GLU A 196 -28.68 -25.55 15.27
N GLU A 197 -29.26 -24.52 15.88
CA GLU A 197 -30.44 -24.68 16.74
C GLU A 197 -31.65 -25.25 15.97
N TYR A 198 -31.91 -24.76 14.75
CA TYR A 198 -32.98 -25.30 13.91
C TYR A 198 -32.72 -26.74 13.50
N ALA A 199 -31.48 -27.11 13.22
CA ALA A 199 -31.11 -28.49 12.91
C ALA A 199 -31.39 -29.42 14.11
N ILE A 200 -31.02 -29.01 15.33
CA ILE A 200 -31.29 -29.76 16.56
C ILE A 200 -32.80 -29.89 16.80
N ARG A 201 -33.56 -28.79 16.69
CA ARG A 201 -35.02 -28.80 16.85
C ARG A 201 -35.69 -29.75 15.85
N LEU A 202 -35.28 -29.70 14.59
CA LEU A 202 -35.84 -30.55 13.53
C LEU A 202 -35.49 -32.03 13.73
N GLN A 203 -34.26 -32.31 14.17
CA GLN A 203 -33.85 -33.67 14.53
C GLN A 203 -34.65 -34.22 15.71
N HIS A 204 -34.86 -33.42 16.76
CA HIS A 204 -35.68 -33.81 17.89
C HIS A 204 -37.13 -34.09 17.47
N CYS A 205 -37.74 -33.20 16.67
CA CYS A 205 -39.08 -33.43 16.13
C CYS A 205 -39.18 -34.73 15.32
N ALA A 206 -38.18 -35.02 14.47
CA ALA A 206 -38.14 -36.27 13.72
C ALA A 206 -38.05 -37.50 14.64
N GLN A 207 -37.24 -37.43 15.71
CA GLN A 207 -37.11 -38.52 16.69
C GLN A 207 -38.40 -38.74 17.47
N GLU A 208 -39.08 -37.68 17.90
CA GLU A 208 -40.36 -37.80 18.60
C GLU A 208 -41.41 -38.47 17.71
N VAL A 209 -41.55 -38.08 16.44
CA VAL A 209 -42.50 -38.70 15.50
C VAL A 209 -42.23 -40.20 15.32
N VAL A 210 -40.96 -40.63 15.33
CA VAL A 210 -40.58 -42.05 15.26
C VAL A 210 -40.93 -42.81 16.54
N LYS A 211 -40.89 -42.18 17.72
CA LYS A 211 -41.22 -42.84 19.00
C LYS A 211 -42.69 -43.21 19.14
N TYR A 212 -43.60 -42.46 18.50
CA TYR A 212 -45.04 -42.71 18.55
C TYR A 212 -45.58 -43.56 17.39
N ALA A 213 -44.74 -44.02 16.46
CA ALA A 213 -45.13 -44.91 15.37
C ALA A 213 -45.06 -46.38 15.80
N ASP A 214 -46.11 -47.17 15.54
CA ASP A 214 -46.15 -48.60 15.88
C ASP A 214 -45.11 -49.43 15.09
N GLY A 215 -44.60 -50.49 15.74
CA GLY A 215 -43.33 -51.17 15.42
C GLY A 215 -43.15 -51.76 14.01
N THR A 216 -44.20 -51.87 13.19
CA THR A 216 -44.08 -52.28 11.77
C THR A 216 -43.92 -51.09 10.81
N GLY A 217 -44.53 -49.93 11.10
CA GLY A 217 -44.36 -48.69 10.34
C GLY A 217 -43.18 -47.84 10.82
N GLN A 218 -42.77 -48.03 12.08
CA GLN A 218 -41.67 -47.32 12.73
C GLN A 218 -40.34 -47.46 11.99
N ALA A 219 -39.94 -48.69 11.65
CA ALA A 219 -38.66 -48.95 10.97
C ALA A 219 -38.62 -48.36 9.55
N GLY A 220 -39.74 -48.40 8.81
CA GLY A 220 -39.87 -47.80 7.49
C GLY A 220 -39.85 -46.27 7.53
N LEU A 221 -40.52 -45.67 8.51
CA LEU A 221 -40.53 -44.22 8.71
C LEU A 221 -39.16 -43.71 9.16
N GLN A 222 -38.50 -44.44 10.07
CA GLN A 222 -37.17 -44.09 10.57
C GLN A 222 -36.12 -44.12 9.45
N THR A 223 -36.10 -45.19 8.65
CA THR A 223 -35.20 -45.30 7.49
C THR A 223 -35.47 -44.22 6.44
N PHE A 224 -36.73 -43.88 6.17
CA PHE A 224 -37.08 -42.79 5.26
C PHE A 224 -36.63 -41.41 5.79
N LEU A 225 -36.86 -41.11 7.06
CA LEU A 225 -36.46 -39.84 7.68
C LEU A 225 -34.93 -39.72 7.76
N GLU A 226 -34.23 -40.78 8.13
CA GLU A 226 -32.76 -40.81 8.15
C GLU A 226 -32.19 -40.59 6.74
N ALA A 227 -32.71 -41.27 5.72
CA ALA A 227 -32.31 -41.05 4.33
C ALA A 227 -32.61 -39.61 3.86
N THR A 228 -33.75 -39.05 4.24
CA THR A 228 -34.13 -37.67 3.86
C THR A 228 -33.21 -36.64 4.53
N LEU A 229 -32.91 -36.82 5.82
CA LEU A 229 -31.96 -35.96 6.54
C LEU A 229 -30.56 -36.04 5.96
N GLU A 230 -30.09 -37.24 5.60
CA GLU A 230 -28.79 -37.44 4.97
C GLU A 230 -28.72 -36.78 3.59
N ASN A 231 -29.78 -36.90 2.78
CA ASN A 231 -29.89 -36.21 1.50
C ASN A 231 -29.85 -34.68 1.66
N ILE A 232 -30.52 -34.12 2.66
CA ILE A 232 -30.49 -32.68 2.96
C ILE A 232 -29.07 -32.24 3.37
N ARG A 233 -28.41 -32.98 4.27
CA ARG A 233 -27.02 -32.70 4.68
C ARG A 233 -26.05 -32.76 3.49
N ALA A 234 -26.17 -33.79 2.65
CA ALA A 234 -25.33 -33.95 1.46
C ALA A 234 -25.56 -32.82 0.44
N ALA A 235 -26.82 -32.40 0.24
CA ALA A 235 -27.16 -31.26 -0.61
C ALA A 235 -26.55 -29.94 -0.10
N HIS A 236 -26.62 -29.68 1.22
CA HIS A 236 -25.98 -28.53 1.85
C HIS A 236 -24.45 -28.58 1.69
N HIS A 237 -23.83 -29.73 1.97
CA HIS A 237 -22.38 -29.88 1.83
C HIS A 237 -21.91 -29.67 0.37
N ASN A 238 -22.65 -30.19 -0.60
CA ASN A 238 -22.37 -29.98 -2.03
C ASN A 238 -22.49 -28.50 -2.41
N ARG A 239 -23.57 -27.82 -1.97
CA ARG A 239 -23.76 -26.37 -2.19
C ARG A 239 -22.62 -25.54 -1.59
N GLU A 240 -22.22 -25.83 -0.35
CA GLU A 240 -21.09 -25.17 0.32
C GLU A 240 -19.78 -25.39 -0.46
N GLN A 241 -19.55 -26.62 -0.91
CA GLN A 241 -18.36 -26.94 -1.69
C GLN A 241 -18.34 -26.20 -3.04
N GLN A 242 -19.48 -26.09 -3.72
CA GLN A 242 -19.63 -25.30 -4.95
C GLN A 242 -19.32 -23.82 -4.71
N LEU A 243 -19.92 -23.22 -3.67
CA LEU A 243 -19.67 -21.83 -3.32
C LEU A 243 -18.20 -21.59 -2.94
N ALA A 244 -17.59 -22.51 -2.20
CA ALA A 244 -16.17 -22.44 -1.87
C ALA A 244 -15.26 -22.54 -3.11
N ARG A 245 -15.61 -23.39 -4.09
CA ARG A 245 -14.89 -23.49 -5.38
C ARG A 245 -15.03 -22.19 -6.18
N ALA A 246 -16.24 -21.64 -6.30
CA ALA A 246 -16.48 -20.37 -6.98
C ALA A 246 -15.71 -19.21 -6.31
N ALA A 247 -15.75 -19.10 -4.98
CA ALA A 247 -15.01 -18.10 -4.23
C ALA A 247 -13.49 -18.22 -4.43
N ARG A 248 -12.94 -19.44 -4.47
CA ARG A 248 -11.51 -19.66 -4.81
C ARG A 248 -11.19 -19.22 -6.24
N ALA A 249 -12.05 -19.54 -7.21
CA ALA A 249 -11.87 -19.10 -8.59
C ALA A 249 -11.87 -17.57 -8.70
N TYR A 250 -12.81 -16.88 -8.05
CA TYR A 250 -12.86 -15.42 -8.04
C TYR A 250 -11.62 -14.78 -7.40
N ARG A 251 -11.14 -15.33 -6.27
CA ARG A 251 -9.89 -14.85 -5.66
C ARG A 251 -8.70 -15.02 -6.60
N LYS A 252 -8.63 -16.15 -7.31
CA LYS A 252 -7.58 -16.38 -8.30
C LYS A 252 -7.66 -15.36 -9.44
N HIS A 253 -8.85 -15.15 -10.00
CA HIS A 253 -9.06 -14.16 -11.06
C HIS A 253 -8.72 -12.73 -10.61
N LEU A 254 -9.04 -12.36 -9.37
CA LEU A 254 -8.65 -11.07 -8.81
C LEU A 254 -7.13 -10.92 -8.68
N ALA A 255 -6.43 -11.97 -8.24
CA ALA A 255 -4.97 -11.97 -8.15
C ALA A 255 -4.31 -11.90 -9.54
N ASP A 256 -4.85 -12.63 -10.52
CA ASP A 256 -4.38 -12.58 -11.91
C ASP A 256 -4.59 -11.17 -12.50
N LEU A 257 -5.74 -10.53 -12.23
CA LEU A 257 -6.04 -9.17 -12.67
C LEU A 257 -5.11 -8.14 -12.00
N SER A 258 -4.86 -8.25 -10.70
CA SER A 258 -3.94 -7.34 -10.01
C SER A 258 -2.51 -7.47 -10.54
N CYS A 259 -2.06 -8.70 -10.83
CA CYS A 259 -0.75 -8.94 -11.43
C CYS A 259 -0.62 -8.26 -12.81
N ARG A 260 -1.62 -8.41 -13.68
CA ARG A 260 -1.64 -7.72 -14.98
C ARG A 260 -1.68 -6.20 -14.85
N HIS A 261 -2.40 -5.68 -13.85
CA HIS A 261 -2.42 -4.24 -13.59
C HIS A 261 -1.04 -3.71 -13.17
N GLU A 262 -0.31 -4.46 -12.34
CA GLU A 262 1.06 -4.11 -11.96
C GLU A 262 2.01 -4.15 -13.16
N GLU A 263 1.91 -5.17 -14.03
CA GLU A 263 2.65 -5.25 -15.29
C GLU A 263 2.38 -4.03 -16.19
N LEU A 264 1.12 -3.61 -16.29
CA LEU A 264 0.73 -2.43 -17.05
C LEU A 264 1.31 -1.14 -16.44
N LEU A 265 1.30 -0.99 -15.11
CA LEU A 265 1.91 0.17 -14.46
C LEU A 265 3.43 0.22 -14.66
N VAL A 266 4.10 -0.94 -14.67
CA VAL A 266 5.54 -1.03 -14.97
C VAL A 266 5.81 -0.62 -16.42
N THR A 267 5.07 -1.17 -17.38
CA THR A 267 5.23 -0.81 -18.80
C THR A 267 4.93 0.66 -19.08
N CYS A 268 3.88 1.24 -18.48
CA CYS A 268 3.60 2.68 -18.56
C CYS A 268 4.74 3.54 -17.98
N ARG A 269 5.35 3.13 -16.86
CA ARG A 269 6.52 3.82 -16.29
C ARG A 269 7.72 3.77 -17.23
N TRP A 270 8.03 2.60 -17.80
CA TRP A 270 9.11 2.46 -18.77
C TRP A 270 8.87 3.26 -20.05
N ALA A 271 7.63 3.29 -20.56
CA ALA A 271 7.27 4.06 -21.74
C ALA A 271 7.38 5.58 -21.49
N THR A 272 6.99 6.04 -20.31
CA THR A 272 7.15 7.44 -19.89
C THR A 272 8.63 7.79 -19.79
N PHE A 273 9.44 6.91 -19.22
CA PHE A 273 10.88 7.07 -19.13
C PHE A 273 11.54 7.13 -20.52
N ALA A 274 11.18 6.22 -21.43
CA ALA A 274 11.67 6.21 -22.81
C ALA A 274 11.26 7.47 -23.61
N ALA A 275 10.03 7.96 -23.43
CA ALA A 275 9.58 9.19 -24.05
C ALA A 275 10.28 10.45 -23.51
N THR A 276 10.80 10.40 -22.28
CA THR A 276 11.57 11.50 -21.67
C THR A 276 13.07 11.45 -22.01
N THR A 277 13.60 10.32 -22.47
CA THR A 277 15.03 10.10 -22.73
C THR A 277 15.45 10.22 -24.20
N ASP A 278 14.62 10.81 -25.08
CA ASP A 278 15.03 11.31 -26.41
C ASP A 278 16.05 12.49 -26.36
N LEU A 279 16.69 12.71 -25.21
CA LEU A 279 17.86 13.57 -25.04
C LEU A 279 19.07 12.72 -24.65
N GLU A 280 20.06 12.72 -25.55
CA GLU A 280 21.46 12.33 -25.39
C GLU A 280 21.85 11.67 -24.06
N SER A 281 22.00 10.34 -24.11
CA SER A 281 23.00 9.53 -23.38
C SER A 281 23.55 10.12 -22.07
N LEU A 282 23.09 9.60 -20.92
CA LEU A 282 23.73 9.82 -19.62
C LEU A 282 23.71 8.52 -18.76
N PRO A 283 24.52 8.41 -17.69
CA PRO A 283 25.61 7.44 -17.53
C PRO A 283 25.16 6.14 -16.84
N VAL A 284 25.90 5.08 -17.15
CA VAL A 284 25.72 3.66 -16.77
C VAL A 284 25.54 3.38 -15.25
N ASN A 285 25.73 4.36 -14.37
CA ASN A 285 25.76 4.15 -12.92
C ASN A 285 24.38 4.18 -12.24
N LEU A 286 23.35 4.79 -12.84
CA LEU A 286 21.99 4.81 -12.27
C LEU A 286 21.15 3.58 -12.65
N ALA A 287 21.52 2.87 -13.72
CA ALA A 287 20.85 1.64 -14.13
C ALA A 287 21.19 0.47 -13.18
N THR A 288 22.41 0.46 -12.63
CA THR A 288 22.89 -0.56 -11.69
C THR A 288 22.20 -0.45 -10.33
N GLU A 289 22.03 0.77 -9.81
CA GLU A 289 21.36 1.06 -8.52
C GLU A 289 19.87 0.67 -8.52
N LEU A 290 19.16 0.88 -9.64
CA LEU A 290 17.76 0.45 -9.78
C LEU A 290 17.61 -1.07 -9.95
N SER A 291 18.62 -1.74 -10.51
CA SER A 291 18.64 -3.20 -10.63
C SER A 291 18.80 -3.86 -9.25
N HIS A 292 19.67 -3.29 -8.39
CA HIS A 292 19.93 -3.85 -7.06
C HIS A 292 18.76 -3.71 -6.07
N LEU A 293 17.90 -2.69 -6.21
CA LEU A 293 16.69 -2.55 -5.38
C LEU A 293 15.53 -3.46 -5.85
N GLN A 294 15.57 -3.90 -7.11
CA GLN A 294 14.53 -4.70 -7.75
C GLN A 294 14.78 -6.22 -7.62
N ASP A 295 16.05 -6.63 -7.52
CA ASP A 295 16.46 -8.03 -7.39
C ASP A 295 15.97 -8.68 -6.07
N ASP A 296 15.84 -7.92 -4.99
CA ASP A 296 15.40 -8.45 -3.69
C ASP A 296 13.91 -8.88 -3.65
N LYS A 297 13.11 -8.46 -4.64
CA LYS A 297 11.69 -8.84 -4.75
C LYS A 297 11.36 -9.71 -5.96
N HIS A 298 12.30 -9.95 -6.88
CA HIS A 298 12.02 -10.60 -8.17
C HIS A 298 12.74 -11.93 -8.40
N SER A 299 13.40 -12.51 -7.39
CA SER A 299 14.04 -13.84 -7.47
C SER A 299 13.12 -14.98 -7.96
N ARG A 300 11.79 -14.78 -8.02
CA ARG A 300 10.82 -15.76 -8.54
C ARG A 300 10.34 -15.55 -9.98
N LEU A 301 10.66 -14.45 -10.67
CA LEU A 301 10.15 -14.14 -12.01
C LEU A 301 11.24 -14.00 -13.09
N GLY A 302 12.48 -14.40 -12.79
CA GLY A 302 13.65 -14.19 -13.63
C GLY A 302 13.77 -15.03 -14.91
N THR A 303 12.78 -15.85 -15.30
CA THR A 303 12.98 -16.88 -16.33
C THR A 303 12.23 -16.67 -17.65
N LEU A 304 11.44 -15.59 -17.83
CA LEU A 304 10.58 -15.46 -19.02
C LEU A 304 10.79 -14.25 -19.93
N LEU A 305 11.84 -13.44 -19.73
CA LEU A 305 12.11 -12.29 -20.60
C LEU A 305 13.49 -12.37 -21.26
N PHE A 306 13.59 -13.20 -22.28
CA PHE A 306 14.57 -13.02 -23.36
C PHE A 306 13.83 -13.18 -24.70
N TYR A 307 13.71 -12.07 -25.44
CA TYR A 307 13.41 -12.10 -26.88
C TYR A 307 14.57 -11.41 -27.62
N PRO A 308 14.93 -11.86 -28.83
CA PRO A 308 16.22 -11.57 -29.42
C PRO A 308 16.26 -10.20 -30.09
N GLN A 309 17.27 -9.42 -29.72
CA GLN A 309 17.63 -8.15 -30.36
C GLN A 309 18.14 -8.42 -31.78
N LYS A 310 17.58 -7.73 -32.79
CA LYS A 310 18.11 -7.69 -34.16
C LYS A 310 18.73 -6.30 -34.40
N GLY A 311 19.95 -6.29 -34.94
CA GLY A 311 20.90 -5.16 -34.90
C GLY A 311 20.62 -3.92 -35.75
N PRO A 312 21.50 -2.90 -35.68
CA PRO A 312 21.22 -1.53 -36.07
C PRO A 312 21.60 -1.21 -37.51
N GLY A 313 20.73 -0.47 -38.21
CA GLY A 313 21.02 0.17 -39.50
C GLY A 313 20.66 1.66 -39.43
N GLU A 314 21.68 2.50 -39.57
CA GLU A 314 21.70 3.97 -39.60
C GLU A 314 20.61 4.60 -40.46
N TRP A 315 19.99 5.73 -40.06
CA TRP A 315 19.67 6.89 -40.94
C TRP A 315 19.44 8.19 -40.13
N ALA A 316 20.34 9.14 -40.34
CA ALA A 316 20.25 10.62 -40.37
C ALA A 316 19.14 11.40 -39.61
N ARG A 317 19.58 12.39 -38.82
CA ARG A 317 18.97 13.73 -38.68
C ARG A 317 19.59 14.67 -39.75
N PRO A 318 19.04 15.85 -40.11
CA PRO A 318 18.12 16.71 -39.33
C PRO A 318 16.98 17.40 -40.13
N GLY A 319 15.95 17.88 -39.42
CA GLY A 319 14.96 18.82 -39.98
C GLY A 319 13.84 19.15 -39.00
N GLY A 320 13.76 20.41 -38.58
CA GLY A 320 12.82 20.90 -37.56
C GLY A 320 11.38 21.01 -38.05
N GLY A 321 10.45 20.53 -37.22
CA GLY A 321 9.00 20.71 -37.29
C GLY A 321 8.40 20.34 -35.91
N PRO A 322 7.22 20.85 -35.52
CA PRO A 322 6.73 20.72 -34.15
C PRO A 322 6.48 19.25 -33.79
N PRO A 323 6.59 18.87 -32.50
CA PRO A 323 6.42 17.48 -32.08
C PRO A 323 4.99 17.04 -32.39
N ASN A 324 4.90 16.11 -33.32
CA ASN A 324 3.68 15.54 -33.83
C ASN A 324 2.99 14.79 -32.67
N THR A 325 1.75 15.15 -32.34
CA THR A 325 0.93 14.52 -31.28
C THR A 325 0.35 13.17 -31.72
N LEU A 326 0.53 12.82 -33.00
CA LEU A 326 -0.03 11.65 -33.68
C LEU A 326 0.60 10.29 -33.30
N PRO A 327 1.91 10.15 -33.01
CA PRO A 327 2.52 8.85 -32.69
C PRO A 327 2.01 8.21 -31.38
N TRP A 328 1.77 9.02 -30.34
CA TRP A 328 1.29 8.53 -29.04
C TRP A 328 -0.18 8.07 -29.10
N LEU A 329 -1.02 8.81 -29.83
CA LEU A 329 -2.42 8.44 -30.09
C LEU A 329 -2.54 7.14 -30.88
N MET A 330 -1.68 6.92 -31.89
CA MET A 330 -1.69 5.66 -32.66
C MET A 330 -1.15 4.46 -31.87
N ALA A 331 -0.20 4.66 -30.94
CA ALA A 331 0.35 3.58 -30.12
C ALA A 331 -0.63 3.11 -29.01
N HIS A 332 -1.44 4.02 -28.44
CA HIS A 332 -2.40 3.69 -27.38
C HIS A 332 -3.79 3.31 -27.88
N ALA A 333 -4.21 3.75 -29.08
CA ALA A 333 -5.53 3.46 -29.64
C ALA A 333 -5.89 1.96 -29.73
N PRO A 334 -5.02 1.04 -30.21
CA PRO A 334 -5.40 -0.37 -30.34
C PRO A 334 -5.59 -1.05 -28.97
N TYR A 335 -4.74 -0.75 -27.99
CA TYR A 335 -4.83 -1.32 -26.64
C TYR A 335 -6.01 -0.76 -25.84
N GLN A 336 -6.32 0.53 -26.02
CA GLN A 336 -7.50 1.16 -25.42
C GLN A 336 -8.79 0.54 -25.97
N ALA A 337 -8.85 0.28 -27.28
CA ALA A 337 -10.00 -0.33 -27.92
C ALA A 337 -10.23 -1.79 -27.48
N GLU A 338 -9.16 -2.57 -27.28
CA GLU A 338 -9.25 -3.93 -26.72
C GLU A 338 -9.79 -3.92 -25.29
N LEU A 339 -9.32 -2.99 -24.45
CA LEU A 339 -9.80 -2.83 -23.07
C LEU A 339 -11.26 -2.39 -23.00
N GLU A 340 -11.69 -1.50 -23.90
CA GLU A 340 -13.09 -1.09 -24.03
C GLU A 340 -13.97 -2.25 -24.53
N HIS A 341 -13.45 -3.09 -25.44
CA HIS A 341 -14.14 -4.30 -25.89
C HIS A 341 -14.32 -5.33 -24.77
N GLU A 342 -13.27 -5.58 -23.98
CA GLU A 342 -13.35 -6.46 -22.81
C GLU A 342 -14.30 -5.93 -21.74
N ARG A 343 -14.29 -4.61 -21.48
CA ARG A 343 -15.26 -3.96 -20.57
C ARG A 343 -16.69 -4.13 -21.06
N ALA A 344 -16.94 -3.93 -22.35
CA ALA A 344 -18.26 -4.13 -22.94
C ALA A 344 -18.71 -5.59 -22.82
N GLN A 345 -17.82 -6.56 -23.08
CA GLN A 345 -18.14 -7.98 -22.90
C GLN A 345 -18.45 -8.35 -21.45
N LEU A 346 -17.68 -7.81 -20.49
CA LEU A 346 -17.92 -8.05 -19.07
C LEU A 346 -19.23 -7.44 -18.61
N LEU A 347 -19.60 -6.25 -19.09
CA LEU A 347 -20.89 -5.62 -18.80
C LEU A 347 -22.05 -6.45 -19.35
N VAL A 348 -21.95 -6.95 -20.58
CA VAL A 348 -22.98 -7.83 -21.18
C VAL A 348 -23.12 -9.11 -20.36
N ARG A 349 -22.01 -9.75 -19.96
CA ARG A 349 -22.05 -10.96 -19.14
C ARG A 349 -22.61 -10.69 -17.73
N ALA A 350 -22.31 -9.54 -17.14
CA ALA A 350 -22.87 -9.14 -15.86
C ALA A 350 -24.39 -8.94 -15.97
N PHE A 351 -24.86 -8.26 -17.01
CA PHE A 351 -26.28 -8.06 -17.27
C PHE A 351 -27.03 -9.40 -17.44
N VAL A 352 -26.49 -10.31 -18.25
CA VAL A 352 -27.07 -11.66 -18.43
C VAL A 352 -27.10 -12.43 -17.11
N ALA A 353 -26.07 -12.31 -16.28
CA ALA A 353 -26.06 -12.96 -14.96
C ALA A 353 -27.09 -12.35 -13.99
N GLU A 354 -27.29 -11.04 -14.03
CA GLU A 354 -28.35 -10.34 -13.26
C GLU A 354 -29.74 -10.77 -13.71
N GLU A 355 -29.97 -10.92 -15.01
CA GLU A 355 -31.23 -11.44 -15.56
C GLU A 355 -31.47 -12.89 -15.11
N GLN A 356 -30.47 -13.77 -15.20
CA GLN A 356 -30.56 -15.15 -14.69
C GLN A 356 -30.84 -15.23 -13.19
N LEU A 357 -30.24 -14.34 -12.39
CA LEU A 357 -30.54 -14.26 -10.96
C LEU A 357 -31.98 -13.80 -10.70
N SER A 358 -32.51 -12.91 -11.54
CA SER A 358 -33.88 -12.43 -11.45
C SER A 358 -34.88 -13.52 -11.83
N GLU A 359 -34.61 -14.29 -12.90
CA GLU A 359 -35.40 -15.47 -13.29
C GLU A 359 -35.41 -16.54 -12.20
N LEU A 360 -34.25 -16.80 -11.57
CA LEU A 360 -34.16 -17.75 -10.46
C LEU A 360 -34.91 -17.25 -9.22
N GLN A 361 -34.82 -15.95 -8.92
CA GLN A 361 -35.57 -15.34 -7.82
C GLN A 361 -37.08 -15.45 -8.07
N GLU A 362 -37.52 -15.16 -9.29
CA GLU A 362 -38.93 -15.29 -9.69
C GLU A 362 -39.40 -16.74 -9.65
N TYR A 363 -38.57 -17.70 -10.07
CA TYR A 363 -38.88 -19.12 -9.93
C TYR A 363 -39.03 -19.55 -8.47
N VAL A 364 -38.15 -19.07 -7.59
CA VAL A 364 -38.26 -19.29 -6.15
C VAL A 364 -39.56 -18.71 -5.62
N ASP A 365 -39.90 -17.48 -5.98
CA ASP A 365 -41.09 -16.79 -5.46
C ASP A 365 -42.40 -17.42 -5.97
N GLN A 366 -42.49 -17.71 -7.27
CA GLN A 366 -43.67 -18.27 -7.91
C GLN A 366 -43.86 -19.76 -7.63
N HIS A 367 -42.81 -20.57 -7.77
CA HIS A 367 -42.95 -22.03 -7.77
C HIS A 367 -42.55 -22.70 -6.47
N LEU A 368 -41.54 -22.21 -5.77
CA LEU A 368 -41.13 -22.77 -4.49
C LEU A 368 -41.91 -22.12 -3.36
N GLY A 369 -41.97 -20.80 -3.30
CA GLY A 369 -42.68 -20.03 -2.28
C GLY A 369 -44.16 -20.36 -2.21
N SER A 370 -44.84 -20.43 -3.37
CA SER A 370 -46.26 -20.83 -3.42
C SER A 370 -46.49 -22.29 -3.03
N ARG A 371 -45.66 -23.23 -3.51
CA ARG A 371 -45.77 -24.65 -3.15
C ARG A 371 -45.49 -24.90 -1.68
N TYR A 372 -44.44 -24.30 -1.12
CA TYR A 372 -44.14 -24.42 0.30
C TYR A 372 -45.25 -23.79 1.16
N LYS A 373 -45.81 -22.64 0.77
CA LYS A 373 -46.96 -22.04 1.46
C LYS A 373 -48.18 -22.96 1.44
N GLN A 374 -48.51 -23.56 0.29
CA GLN A 374 -49.62 -24.50 0.15
C GLN A 374 -49.40 -25.78 0.97
N GLU A 375 -48.19 -26.32 0.97
CA GLU A 375 -47.85 -27.52 1.73
C GLU A 375 -47.89 -27.24 3.24
N ILE A 376 -47.40 -26.08 3.70
CA ILE A 376 -47.54 -25.65 5.11
C ILE A 376 -49.02 -25.54 5.51
N LEU A 377 -49.87 -24.99 4.64
CA LEU A 377 -51.31 -24.92 4.89
C LEU A 377 -51.97 -26.30 4.90
N ARG A 378 -51.55 -27.21 4.03
CA ARG A 378 -52.02 -28.61 4.00
C ARG A 378 -51.63 -29.35 5.28
N LEU A 379 -50.37 -29.24 5.69
CA LEU A 379 -49.86 -29.84 6.92
C LEU A 379 -50.57 -29.27 8.15
N ARG A 380 -50.83 -27.96 8.19
CA ARG A 380 -51.61 -27.34 9.28
C ARG A 380 -53.06 -27.84 9.33
N LYS A 381 -53.70 -28.07 8.18
CA LYS A 381 -55.03 -28.68 8.13
C LYS A 381 -55.02 -30.11 8.65
N LEU A 382 -54.05 -30.94 8.23
CA LEU A 382 -53.91 -32.32 8.73
C LEU A 382 -53.70 -32.37 10.25
N VAL A 383 -52.88 -31.47 10.79
CA VAL A 383 -52.63 -31.37 12.24
C VAL A 383 -53.84 -30.81 12.99
N GLY A 384 -54.60 -29.90 12.38
CA GLY A 384 -55.83 -29.34 12.97
C GLY A 384 -57.08 -30.21 12.83
N THR A 385 -57.05 -31.27 12.03
CA THR A 385 -58.10 -32.30 11.91
C THR A 385 -57.84 -33.53 12.79
N GLY A 386 -56.79 -33.53 13.59
CA GLY A 386 -56.67 -34.45 14.72
C GLY A 386 -57.62 -33.98 15.82
N ASP A 387 -58.85 -34.47 15.80
CA ASP A 387 -59.73 -34.40 16.98
C ASP A 387 -59.02 -35.08 18.19
N PRO A 388 -59.23 -34.56 19.41
CA PRO A 388 -58.58 -35.04 20.64
C PRO A 388 -58.90 -36.48 21.02
#